data_AF-A0A2J4YW49-F1
#
_entry.id   AF-A0A2J4YW49-F1
#
_cell.length_a   1.000
_cell.length_b   1.000
_cell.length_c   1.000
_cell.angle_alpha   90.00
_cell.angle_beta   90.00
_cell.angle_gamma   90.00
#
_symmetry.space_group_name_H-M   'P 1'
#
loop_
_entity.id
_entity.type
_entity.pdbx_description
1 polymer ?
#
loop_
_entity_poly.entity_id
_entity_poly.type
_entity_poly.pdbx_seq_one_letter_code
_entity_poly.pdbx_strand_id
1 'polypeptide(L)'
;MRTSNSSRKSGVATKLLTHALNVASNKGYKKVSLETGTHDFFRPARNLYEKFGFTYCDPFSDYKIDPHSHFMTLDLVEKSDNKSKHQTN
;
A
#
# COMPACT_ATOMS: atom_id res chain seq x y z
N MET A 1 -0.73 -0.23 -8.33
CA MET A 1 -2.13 -0.63 -8.61
C MET A 1 -2.59 0.22 -9.77
N ARG A 2 -3.10 -0.43 -10.82
CA ARG A 2 -3.62 0.26 -12.01
C ARG A 2 -5.13 0.12 -12.02
N THR A 3 -5.84 1.23 -12.17
CA THR A 3 -7.27 1.23 -12.44
C THR A 3 -7.50 1.55 -13.91
N SER A 4 -8.48 0.89 -14.51
CA SER A 4 -8.97 1.23 -15.85
C SER A 4 -9.42 2.70 -15.88
N ASN A 5 -9.31 3.33 -17.05
CA ASN A 5 -9.67 4.75 -17.20
C ASN A 5 -11.11 5.02 -16.77
N SER A 6 -12.04 4.10 -17.06
CA SER A 6 -13.45 4.16 -16.70
C SER A 6 -13.73 4.05 -15.19
N SER A 7 -12.77 3.60 -14.39
CA SER A 7 -12.91 3.44 -12.94
C SER A 7 -11.92 4.30 -12.15
N ARG A 8 -11.35 5.33 -12.78
CA ARG A 8 -10.55 6.33 -12.06
C ARG A 8 -11.47 7.21 -11.18
N LYS A 9 -10.93 7.70 -10.06
CA LYS A 9 -11.63 8.57 -9.09
C LYS A 9 -12.85 7.96 -8.37
N SER A 10 -13.21 6.69 -8.62
CA SER A 10 -14.32 6.00 -7.91
C SER A 10 -13.90 5.34 -6.59
N GLY A 11 -12.64 5.51 -6.17
CA GLY A 11 -12.11 4.94 -4.93
C GLY A 11 -11.78 3.45 -4.99
N VAL A 12 -11.89 2.79 -6.15
CA VAL A 12 -11.59 1.34 -6.29
C VAL A 12 -10.17 1.00 -5.86
N ALA A 13 -9.17 1.78 -6.28
CA ALA A 13 -7.77 1.55 -5.90
C ALA A 13 -7.56 1.66 -4.38
N THR A 14 -8.18 2.65 -3.75
CA THR A 14 -8.18 2.83 -2.30
C THR A 14 -8.78 1.60 -1.61
N LYS A 15 -9.97 1.15 -2.03
CA LYS A 15 -10.63 -0.03 -1.44
C LYS A 15 -9.77 -1.30 -1.54
N LEU A 16 -9.18 -1.53 -2.71
CA LEU A 16 -8.29 -2.67 -2.93
C LEU A 16 -7.02 -2.59 -2.07
N LEU A 17 -6.39 -1.42 -1.99
CA LEU A 17 -5.19 -1.24 -1.18
C LEU A 17 -5.51 -1.41 0.31
N THR A 18 -6.58 -0.79 0.82
CA THR A 18 -7.05 -1.00 2.19
C THR A 18 -7.29 -2.47 2.49
N HIS A 19 -7.97 -3.19 1.59
CA HIS A 19 -8.22 -4.62 1.77
C HIS A 19 -6.91 -5.42 1.85
N ALA A 20 -5.98 -5.19 0.93
CA ALA A 20 -4.69 -5.88 0.91
C ALA A 20 -3.87 -5.62 2.19
N LEU A 21 -3.83 -4.37 2.66
CA LEU A 21 -3.14 -4.02 3.91
C LEU A 21 -3.80 -4.65 5.14
N ASN A 22 -5.13 -4.66 5.21
CA ASN A 22 -5.85 -5.33 6.30
C ASN A 22 -5.55 -6.83 6.32
N VAL A 23 -5.53 -7.50 5.16
CA VAL A 23 -5.15 -8.92 5.08
C VAL A 23 -3.71 -9.12 5.55
N ALA A 24 -2.79 -8.24 5.14
CA ALA A 24 -1.39 -8.32 5.55
C ALA A 24 -1.20 -8.16 7.06
N SER A 25 -1.85 -7.15 7.65
CA SER A 25 -1.83 -6.93 9.10
C SER A 25 -2.46 -8.10 9.86
N ASN A 26 -3.61 -8.62 9.41
CA ASN A 26 -4.28 -9.75 10.07
C ASN A 26 -3.45 -11.05 10.03
N LYS A 27 -2.56 -11.17 9.06
CA LYS A 27 -1.59 -12.28 8.95
C LYS A 27 -0.32 -12.05 9.76
N GLY A 28 -0.19 -10.92 10.44
CA GLY A 28 0.99 -10.58 11.25
C GLY A 28 2.21 -10.15 10.43
N TYR A 29 2.03 -9.76 9.16
CA TYR A 29 3.13 -9.19 8.38
C TYR A 29 3.52 -7.84 8.96
N LYS A 30 4.83 -7.60 9.06
CA LYS A 30 5.39 -6.37 9.64
C LYS A 30 5.64 -5.27 8.63
N LYS A 31 5.69 -5.62 7.34
CA LYS A 31 6.07 -4.73 6.26
C LYS A 31 5.43 -5.15 4.96
N VAL A 32 5.04 -4.16 4.15
CA VAL A 32 4.61 -4.34 2.77
C VAL A 32 5.46 -3.44 1.89
N SER A 33 6.12 -4.02 0.89
CA SER A 33 6.93 -3.29 -0.07
C SER A 33 6.39 -3.50 -1.49
N LEU A 34 6.57 -2.52 -2.35
CA LEU A 34 6.08 -2.54 -3.73
C LEU A 34 7.07 -1.88 -4.69
N GLU A 35 6.94 -2.26 -5.94
CA GLU A 35 7.58 -1.62 -7.09
C GLU A 35 6.51 -0.82 -7.86
N THR A 36 6.89 0.35 -8.37
CA THR A 36 6.05 1.16 -9.26
C THR A 36 6.92 1.90 -10.27
N GLY A 37 6.39 2.13 -11.48
CA GLY A 37 7.16 2.84 -12.51
C GLY A 37 7.51 4.28 -12.11
N THR A 38 8.61 4.81 -12.65
CA THR A 38 9.11 6.20 -12.42
C THR A 38 8.39 7.25 -13.27
N HIS A 39 7.94 6.86 -14.46
CA HIS A 39 7.24 7.74 -15.41
C HIS A 39 6.02 8.44 -14.80
N ASP A 40 5.72 9.65 -15.30
CA ASP A 40 4.61 10.50 -14.83
C ASP A 40 3.24 9.83 -14.92
N PHE A 41 3.09 8.89 -15.85
CA PHE A 41 1.90 8.05 -15.98
C PHE A 41 1.56 7.31 -14.67
N PHE A 42 2.56 6.97 -13.86
CA PHE A 42 2.41 6.27 -12.57
C PHE A 42 2.32 7.22 -11.37
N ARG A 43 2.45 8.53 -11.56
CA ARG A 43 2.32 9.52 -10.48
C ARG A 43 1.01 9.38 -9.67
N PRO A 44 -0.16 9.11 -10.28
CA PRO A 44 -1.38 8.88 -9.50
C PRO A 44 -1.31 7.65 -8.59
N ALA A 45 -0.57 6.60 -8.98
CA ALA A 45 -0.36 5.43 -8.14
C ALA A 45 0.61 5.75 -6.99
N ARG A 46 1.73 6.45 -7.26
CA ARG A 46 2.66 6.91 -6.22
C ARG A 46 1.96 7.76 -5.17
N ASN A 47 1.19 8.76 -5.61
CA ASN A 47 0.40 9.61 -4.71
C ASN A 47 -0.61 8.81 -3.88
N LEU A 48 -1.20 7.72 -4.42
CA LEU A 48 -2.08 6.85 -3.64
C LEU A 48 -1.29 6.13 -2.54
N TYR A 49 -0.12 5.59 -2.87
CA TYR A 49 0.72 4.89 -1.90
C TYR A 49 1.24 5.81 -0.80
N GLU A 50 1.73 7.00 -1.16
CA GLU A 50 2.16 8.02 -0.20
C GLU A 50 1.04 8.40 0.77
N LYS A 51 -0.22 8.52 0.29
CA LYS A 51 -1.39 8.77 1.15
C LYS A 51 -1.68 7.66 2.16
N PHE A 52 -1.26 6.43 1.87
CA PHE A 52 -1.37 5.29 2.79
C PHE A 52 -0.15 5.16 3.71
N GLY A 53 0.81 6.08 3.63
CA GLY A 53 2.00 6.10 4.46
C GLY A 53 3.19 5.32 3.88
N PHE A 54 3.12 4.90 2.61
CA PHE A 54 4.30 4.33 1.96
C PHE A 54 5.37 5.41 1.77
N THR A 55 6.62 5.05 2.02
CA THR A 55 7.80 5.88 1.77
C THR A 55 8.70 5.23 0.72
N TYR A 56 9.48 6.03 -0.03
CA TYR A 56 10.44 5.50 -0.98
C TYR A 56 11.55 4.73 -0.25
N CYS A 57 12.01 3.63 -0.85
CA CYS A 57 13.09 2.80 -0.32
C CYS A 57 13.98 2.27 -1.44
N ASP A 58 15.10 1.67 -1.06
CA ASP A 58 15.93 0.89 -1.97
C ASP A 58 15.19 -0.36 -2.48
N PRO A 59 15.67 -0.99 -3.57
CA PRO A 59 15.16 -2.29 -4.01
C PRO A 59 15.22 -3.31 -2.87
N PHE A 60 14.26 -4.23 -2.86
CA PHE A 60 14.17 -5.31 -1.88
C PHE A 60 14.27 -6.66 -2.57
N SER A 61 14.56 -7.73 -1.82
CA SER A 61 14.77 -9.07 -2.39
C SER A 61 15.84 -9.05 -3.50
N ASP A 62 15.54 -9.60 -4.68
CA ASP A 62 16.46 -9.69 -5.82
C ASP A 62 16.24 -8.57 -6.84
N TYR A 63 15.38 -7.59 -6.52
CA TYR A 63 15.20 -6.42 -7.37
C TYR A 63 16.48 -5.58 -7.41
N LYS A 64 16.81 -5.07 -8.59
CA LYS A 64 17.96 -4.17 -8.79
C LYS A 64 17.45 -2.75 -9.00
N ILE A 65 18.33 -1.79 -8.72
CA ILE A 65 18.08 -0.41 -9.10
C ILE A 65 18.00 -0.37 -10.63
N ASP A 66 16.86 0.09 -11.14
CA ASP A 66 16.68 0.41 -12.55
C ASP A 66 16.07 1.81 -12.70
N PRO A 67 16.35 2.55 -13.79
CA PRO A 67 15.84 3.91 -13.97
C PRO A 67 14.32 4.01 -14.16
N HIS A 68 13.65 2.88 -14.33
CA HIS A 68 12.22 2.80 -14.65
C HIS A 68 11.38 2.41 -13.44
N SER A 69 11.99 2.03 -12.32
CA SER A 69 11.29 1.64 -11.10
C SER A 69 11.65 2.49 -9.89
N HIS A 70 10.61 2.81 -9.13
CA HIS A 70 10.67 3.26 -7.75
C HIS A 70 10.19 2.14 -6.86
N PHE A 71 10.86 1.96 -5.73
CA PHE A 71 10.43 1.05 -4.68
C PHE A 71 9.87 1.86 -3.53
N MET A 72 8.81 1.36 -2.90
CA MET A 72 8.20 1.97 -1.74
C MET A 72 7.87 0.92 -0.69
N THR A 73 7.92 1.30 0.58
CA THR A 73 7.63 0.41 1.70
C THR A 73 6.71 1.06 2.72
N LEU A 74 5.91 0.24 3.41
CA LEU A 74 5.09 0.61 4.54
C LEU A 74 5.33 -0.39 5.66
N ASP A 75 5.74 0.10 6.82
CA ASP A 75 5.77 -0.70 8.05
C ASP A 75 4.35 -0.81 8.62
N LEU A 76 3.91 -2.06 8.80
CA LEU A 76 2.64 -2.38 9.44
C LEU A 76 2.91 -2.47 10.93
N VAL A 77 2.84 -1.33 11.62
CA VAL A 77 2.78 -1.32 13.08
C VAL A 77 1.57 -2.16 13.50
N GLU A 78 1.81 -3.12 14.39
CA GLU A 78 0.75 -3.89 15.04
C GLU A 78 -0.30 -2.91 15.54
N LYS A 79 -1.48 -2.90 14.92
CA LYS A 79 -2.63 -2.27 15.55
C LYS A 79 -2.94 -3.16 16.74
N SER A 80 -2.53 -2.73 17.93
CA SER A 80 -3.08 -3.23 19.18
C SER A 80 -4.60 -3.02 19.07
N ASP A 81 -5.31 -4.09 18.71
CA ASP A 81 -6.76 -4.14 18.60
C ASP A 81 -7.35 -3.89 19.99
N ASN A 82 -7.54 -2.63 20.35
CA ASN A 82 -8.42 -2.25 21.45
C ASN A 82 -9.87 -2.26 20.93
N LYS A 83 -10.35 -3.45 20.49
CA LYS A 83 -11.78 -3.71 20.44
C LYS A 83 -12.26 -3.86 21.87
N SER A 84 -12.55 -2.72 22.51
CA SER A 84 -13.26 -2.69 23.77
C SER A 84 -14.57 -3.45 23.61
N LYS A 85 -14.64 -4.58 24.31
CA LYS A 85 -15.89 -5.26 24.65
C LYS A 85 -16.69 -4.30 25.55
N HIS A 86 -17.87 -3.87 25.10
CA HIS A 86 -18.98 -3.51 25.99
C HIS A 86 -20.25 -3.39 25.14
N GLN A 87 -21.42 -3.91 25.52
CA GLN A 87 -21.79 -4.97 26.45
C GLN A 87 -23.29 -5.17 26.17
N THR A 88 -23.72 -6.41 25.91
CA THR A 88 -25.11 -6.79 26.14
C THR A 88 -25.27 -6.93 27.65
N ASN A 89 -26.04 -6.05 28.27
CA ASN A 89 -27.16 -6.40 29.15
C ASN A 89 -27.98 -5.14 29.47
#